data_AF-A0A918YVH9-F1
#
_entry.id   AF-A0A918YVH9-F1
#
_cell.length_a   1.000
_cell.length_b   1.000
_cell.length_c   1.000
_cell.angle_alpha   90.00
_cell.angle_beta   90.00
_cell.angle_gamma   90.00
#
_symmetry.space_group_name_H-M   'P 1'
#
loop_
_entity.id
_entity.type
_entity.pdbx_description
1 polymer ?
#
loop_
_entity_poly.entity_id
_entity_poly.type
_entity_poly.pdbx_seq_one_letter_code
_entity_poly.pdbx_strand_id
1 'polypeptide(L)'
;MTNHELESCPGCGAAFPRGDGPVHRYMASSPACWAAFGEVLAREYSEPLLQPTHRLSVDAYAVQHPGVPSRQSIQSVGVHLIRLCLFLEHGLTPQRANEAMLRAGAIKRTFEWLDPPASPGEITVRDVWQTRTLAAHADMVRRWAQSAWAAWSIHHQTVRAWAMRADAHAAPQPGEDRTAAAGRGLGPTA
;
A
#
# COMPACT_ATOMS: atom_id res chain seq x y z
N MET A 1 39.12 2.68 -0.96
CA MET A 1 37.93 2.42 -0.13
C MET A 1 37.11 3.70 -0.17
N THR A 2 36.08 3.76 -1.00
CA THR A 2 35.17 4.90 -1.03
C THR A 2 34.41 4.92 0.28
N ASN A 3 34.60 5.98 1.06
CA ASN A 3 33.85 6.23 2.28
C ASN A 3 32.42 6.53 1.86
N HIS A 4 31.55 5.52 1.82
CA HIS A 4 30.15 5.69 1.48
C HIS A 4 29.44 6.29 2.68
N GLU A 5 29.41 7.62 2.74
CA GLU A 5 28.62 8.35 3.73
C GLU A 5 27.18 7.84 3.72
N LEU A 6 26.66 7.51 4.90
CA LEU A 6 25.29 7.05 5.05
C LEU A 6 24.34 8.26 5.20
N GLU A 7 23.22 8.23 4.50
CA GLU A 7 22.13 9.20 4.61
C GLU A 7 20.86 8.51 5.12
N SER A 8 20.19 9.10 6.10
CA SER A 8 18.88 8.66 6.56
C SER A 8 17.78 9.11 5.58
N CYS A 9 16.93 8.18 5.17
CA CYS A 9 15.76 8.49 4.36
C CYS A 9 14.81 9.43 5.13
N PRO A 10 14.36 10.55 4.54
CA PRO A 10 13.47 11.50 5.22
C PRO A 10 12.06 10.95 5.53
N GLY A 11 11.62 9.88 4.85
CA GLY A 11 10.34 9.23 5.11
C GLY A 11 10.44 8.16 6.18
N CYS A 12 11.13 7.06 5.89
CA CYS A 12 11.20 5.91 6.80
C CYS A 12 12.36 5.95 7.82
N GLY A 13 13.27 6.92 7.75
CA GLY A 13 14.44 7.03 8.64
C GLY A 13 15.58 6.04 8.37
N ALA A 14 15.37 5.04 7.51
CA ALA A 14 16.39 4.03 7.20
C ALA A 14 17.64 4.66 6.57
N ALA A 15 18.82 4.28 7.07
CA ALA A 15 20.09 4.75 6.54
C ALA A 15 20.53 3.93 5.30
N PHE A 16 20.97 4.60 4.24
CA PHE A 16 21.51 3.98 3.04
C PHE A 16 22.81 4.68 2.62
N PRO A 17 23.72 4.01 1.90
CA PRO A 17 24.80 4.70 1.19
C PRO A 17 24.24 5.85 0.36
N ARG A 18 24.78 7.04 0.56
CA ARG A 18 24.38 8.22 -0.21
C ARG A 18 24.58 7.95 -1.70
N GLY A 19 23.58 8.30 -2.49
CA GLY A 19 23.59 8.11 -3.93
C GLY A 19 22.56 9.00 -4.60
N ASP A 20 22.84 9.34 -5.86
CA ASP A 20 21.91 10.07 -6.72
C ASP A 20 20.94 9.12 -7.41
N GLY A 21 19.81 9.63 -7.86
CA GLY A 21 18.83 8.85 -8.60
C GLY A 21 17.44 9.45 -8.55
N PRO A 22 16.47 8.80 -9.22
CA PRO A 22 15.09 9.23 -9.15
C PRO A 22 14.52 8.99 -7.75
N VAL A 23 13.53 9.80 -7.39
CA VAL A 23 12.60 9.51 -6.29
C VAL A 23 11.20 9.42 -6.85
N HIS A 24 10.30 8.78 -6.11
CA HIS A 24 8.90 8.79 -6.47
C HIS A 24 8.31 10.20 -6.37
N ARG A 25 7.47 10.60 -7.33
CA ARG A 25 6.99 11.98 -7.52
C ARG A 25 6.40 12.65 -6.26
N TYR A 26 5.76 11.87 -5.38
CA TYR A 26 5.03 12.41 -4.22
C TYR A 26 5.25 11.63 -2.92
N MET A 27 6.12 10.62 -2.90
CA MET A 27 6.45 9.90 -1.66
C MET A 27 7.79 10.41 -1.13
N ALA A 28 7.80 10.94 0.09
CA ALA A 28 8.99 11.56 0.67
C ALA A 28 10.05 10.50 0.99
N SER A 29 11.02 10.30 0.09
CA SER A 29 12.07 9.28 0.22
C SER A 29 13.40 9.80 -0.32
N SER A 30 14.51 9.23 0.15
CA SER A 30 15.82 9.44 -0.47
C SER A 30 15.94 8.59 -1.75
N PRO A 31 16.77 8.97 -2.74
CA PRO A 31 16.97 8.18 -3.94
C PRO A 31 17.40 6.73 -3.66
N ALA A 32 18.29 6.53 -2.69
CA ALA A 32 18.77 5.20 -2.31
C ALA A 32 17.67 4.34 -1.67
N CYS A 33 16.78 4.92 -0.86
CA CYS A 33 15.63 4.22 -0.30
C CYS A 33 14.64 3.79 -1.39
N TRP A 34 14.38 4.67 -2.36
CA TRP A 34 13.54 4.35 -3.51
C TRP A 34 14.15 3.27 -4.40
N ALA A 35 15.47 3.32 -4.63
CA ALA A 35 16.19 2.29 -5.37
C ALA A 35 16.10 0.92 -4.68
N ALA A 36 16.33 0.85 -3.36
CA ALA A 36 16.18 -0.37 -2.58
C ALA A 36 14.76 -0.94 -2.66
N PHE A 37 13.74 -0.07 -2.62
CA PHE A 37 12.36 -0.50 -2.83
C PHE A 37 12.13 -1.05 -4.25
N GLY A 38 12.71 -0.42 -5.27
CA GLY A 38 12.69 -0.93 -6.64
C GLY A 38 13.27 -2.34 -6.75
N GLU A 39 14.38 -2.62 -6.06
CA GLU A 39 14.98 -3.96 -6.01
C GLU A 39 14.10 -4.98 -5.27
N VAL A 40 13.45 -4.57 -4.17
CA VAL A 40 12.44 -5.40 -3.48
C VAL A 40 11.32 -5.77 -4.44
N LEU A 41 10.74 -4.80 -5.14
CA LEU A 41 9.67 -5.06 -6.11
C LEU A 41 10.14 -5.94 -7.27
N ALA A 42 11.32 -5.69 -7.82
CA ALA A 42 11.89 -6.48 -8.92
C ALA A 42 12.04 -7.95 -8.54
N ARG A 43 12.49 -8.21 -7.30
CA ARG A 43 12.55 -9.57 -6.75
C ARG A 43 11.16 -10.20 -6.63
N GLU A 44 10.20 -9.47 -6.07
CA GLU A 44 8.82 -9.97 -5.92
C GLU A 44 8.14 -10.29 -7.26
N TYR A 45 8.39 -9.48 -8.31
CA TYR A 45 7.87 -9.73 -9.65
C TYR A 45 8.54 -10.92 -10.35
N SER A 46 9.79 -11.21 -9.99
CA SER A 46 10.55 -12.32 -10.58
C SER A 46 10.25 -13.66 -9.92
N GLU A 47 9.64 -13.67 -8.73
CA GLU A 47 9.44 -14.88 -7.93
C GLU A 47 7.97 -15.13 -7.58
N PRO A 48 7.29 -16.10 -8.23
CA PRO A 48 5.88 -16.38 -8.00
C PRO A 48 5.51 -16.67 -6.53
N LEU A 49 6.44 -17.23 -5.75
CA LEU A 49 6.23 -17.50 -4.32
C LEU A 49 6.13 -16.23 -3.46
N LEU A 50 6.63 -15.09 -3.95
CA LEU A 50 6.56 -13.79 -3.27
C LEU A 50 5.36 -12.94 -3.72
N GLN A 51 4.65 -13.35 -4.77
CA GLN A 51 3.47 -12.63 -5.26
C GLN A 51 2.42 -12.33 -4.16
N PRO A 52 2.15 -13.23 -3.19
CA PRO A 52 1.23 -12.94 -2.09
C PRO A 52 1.65 -11.77 -1.18
N THR A 53 2.94 -11.45 -1.08
CA THR A 53 3.45 -10.39 -0.18
C THR A 53 3.55 -9.03 -0.87
N HIS A 54 3.56 -8.99 -2.20
CA HIS A 54 3.77 -7.78 -2.99
C HIS A 54 2.86 -6.61 -2.60
N ARG A 55 1.58 -6.88 -2.36
CA ARG A 55 0.62 -5.82 -1.96
C ARG A 55 0.96 -5.21 -0.60
N LEU A 56 1.44 -6.03 0.35
CA LEU A 56 1.89 -5.57 1.65
C LEU A 56 3.13 -4.68 1.53
N SER A 57 4.11 -5.04 0.68
CA SER A 57 5.29 -4.21 0.42
C SER A 57 4.94 -2.82 -0.13
N VAL A 58 4.03 -2.77 -1.11
CA VAL A 58 3.55 -1.51 -1.68
C VAL A 58 2.83 -0.65 -0.64
N ASP A 59 1.96 -1.25 0.16
CA ASP A 59 1.22 -0.52 1.19
C ASP A 59 2.12 0.00 2.30
N ALA A 60 3.02 -0.85 2.82
CA ALA A 60 3.96 -0.49 3.87
C ALA A 60 4.89 0.64 3.41
N TYR A 61 5.43 0.55 2.19
CA TYR A 61 6.27 1.61 1.64
C TYR A 61 5.51 2.93 1.53
N ALA A 62 4.29 2.91 0.98
CA ALA A 62 3.52 4.12 0.74
C ALA A 62 3.17 4.86 2.05
N VAL A 63 2.78 4.14 3.11
CA VAL A 63 2.40 4.77 4.39
C VAL A 63 3.60 5.17 5.25
N GLN A 64 4.80 4.64 4.98
CA GLN A 64 6.05 5.11 5.59
C GLN A 64 6.68 6.30 4.88
N HIS A 65 6.25 6.60 3.65
CA HIS A 65 6.76 7.73 2.87
C HIS A 65 5.63 8.68 2.49
N PRO A 66 4.83 9.16 3.48
CA PRO A 66 3.82 10.17 3.19
C PRO A 66 4.52 11.40 2.61
N GLY A 67 3.96 11.97 1.54
CA GLY A 67 4.42 13.24 1.01
C GLY A 67 4.03 14.42 1.90
N VAL A 68 3.85 15.58 1.30
CA VAL A 68 3.28 16.76 1.97
C VAL A 68 1.75 16.77 1.86
N PRO A 69 1.03 17.55 2.71
CA PRO A 69 -0.41 17.75 2.60
C PRO A 69 -0.81 18.15 1.17
N SER A 70 -1.47 17.23 0.49
CA SER A 70 -1.98 17.43 -0.87
C SER A 70 -3.07 16.41 -1.17
N ARG A 71 -3.93 16.72 -2.13
CA ARG A 71 -4.98 15.79 -2.57
C ARG A 71 -4.41 14.41 -2.97
N GLN A 72 -3.23 14.38 -3.59
CA GLN A 72 -2.59 13.15 -4.04
C GLN A 72 -2.07 12.33 -2.85
N SER A 73 -1.35 12.96 -1.92
CA SER A 73 -0.83 12.29 -0.72
C SER A 73 -1.95 11.77 0.17
N ILE A 74 -2.99 12.57 0.41
CA ILE A 74 -4.18 12.19 1.20
C ILE A 74 -4.81 10.91 0.63
N GLN A 75 -5.07 10.90 -0.68
CA GLN A 75 -5.72 9.78 -1.35
C GLN A 75 -4.85 8.52 -1.34
N SER A 76 -3.54 8.67 -1.62
CA SER A 76 -2.62 7.53 -1.63
C SER A 76 -2.53 6.91 -0.24
N VAL A 77 -2.17 7.70 0.79
CA VAL A 77 -2.03 7.23 2.17
C VAL A 77 -3.33 6.60 2.66
N GLY A 78 -4.48 7.24 2.44
CA GLY A 78 -5.77 6.69 2.87
C GLY A 78 -6.10 5.33 2.25
N VAL A 79 -5.88 5.14 0.95
CA VAL A 79 -6.11 3.84 0.29
C VAL A 79 -5.17 2.76 0.84
N HIS A 80 -3.89 3.08 1.03
CA HIS A 80 -2.91 2.11 1.52
C HIS A 80 -3.16 1.73 3.00
N LEU A 81 -3.53 2.70 3.85
CA LEU A 81 -3.91 2.42 5.23
C LEU A 81 -5.17 1.55 5.33
N ILE A 82 -6.20 1.81 4.52
CA ILE A 82 -7.39 0.95 4.46
C ILE A 82 -6.99 -0.48 4.09
N ARG A 83 -6.12 -0.65 3.09
CA ARG A 83 -5.71 -2.00 2.65
C ARG A 83 -4.87 -2.72 3.71
N LEU A 84 -3.98 -2.03 4.43
CA LEU A 84 -3.27 -2.59 5.59
C LEU A 84 -4.23 -3.03 6.68
N CYS A 85 -5.20 -2.17 7.05
CA CYS A 85 -6.25 -2.51 8.01
C CYS A 85 -7.01 -3.78 7.59
N LEU A 86 -7.44 -3.87 6.33
CA LEU A 86 -8.15 -5.04 5.82
C LEU A 86 -7.29 -6.32 5.81
N PHE A 87 -6.01 -6.23 5.45
CA PHE A 87 -5.09 -7.37 5.52
C PHE A 87 -4.86 -7.85 6.95
N LEU A 88 -4.58 -6.92 7.87
CA LEU A 88 -4.07 -7.24 9.20
C LEU A 88 -5.17 -7.48 10.24
N GLU A 89 -6.34 -6.85 10.08
CA GLU A 89 -7.44 -6.93 11.05
C GLU A 89 -8.63 -7.75 10.53
N HIS A 90 -8.79 -7.86 9.21
CA HIS A 90 -9.97 -8.48 8.59
C HIS A 90 -9.66 -9.68 7.67
N GLY A 91 -8.40 -10.13 7.61
CA GLY A 91 -8.02 -11.33 6.87
C GLY A 91 -8.19 -11.21 5.35
N LEU A 92 -8.07 -10.00 4.79
CA LEU A 92 -8.08 -9.81 3.34
C LEU A 92 -7.04 -10.71 2.67
N THR A 93 -7.42 -11.38 1.58
CA THR A 93 -6.49 -12.21 0.81
C THR A 93 -5.84 -11.41 -0.32
N PRO A 94 -4.62 -11.77 -0.77
CA PRO A 94 -3.96 -11.08 -1.88
C PRO A 94 -4.81 -11.00 -3.15
N GLN A 95 -5.62 -12.03 -3.43
CA GLN A 95 -6.53 -12.10 -4.59
C GLN A 95 -7.63 -11.02 -4.54
N ARG A 96 -8.06 -10.64 -3.33
CA ARG A 96 -9.09 -9.62 -3.09
C ARG A 96 -8.52 -8.21 -2.91
N ALA A 97 -7.20 -8.06 -2.90
CA ALA A 97 -6.53 -6.77 -2.67
C ALA A 97 -6.86 -5.71 -3.72
N ASN A 98 -7.06 -6.11 -4.98
CA ASN A 98 -7.43 -5.19 -6.06
C ASN A 98 -8.87 -4.69 -5.88
N GLU A 99 -9.78 -5.58 -5.50
CA GLU A 99 -11.17 -5.22 -5.21
C GLU A 99 -11.24 -4.22 -4.06
N ALA A 100 -10.57 -4.51 -2.94
CA ALA A 100 -10.50 -3.59 -1.80
C ALA A 100 -9.95 -2.21 -2.19
N MET A 101 -8.91 -2.17 -3.04
CA MET A 101 -8.34 -0.92 -3.56
C MET A 101 -9.33 -0.13 -4.42
N LEU A 102 -10.12 -0.80 -5.26
CA LEU A 102 -11.16 -0.15 -6.08
C LEU A 102 -12.27 0.44 -5.19
N ARG A 103 -12.73 -0.31 -4.17
CA ARG A 103 -13.74 0.16 -3.21
C ARG A 103 -13.25 1.39 -2.45
N ALA A 104 -12.04 1.34 -1.90
CA ALA A 104 -11.42 2.51 -1.25
C ALA A 104 -11.23 3.68 -2.22
N GLY A 105 -10.84 3.37 -3.46
CA GLY A 105 -10.64 4.35 -4.54
C GLY A 105 -11.91 5.10 -4.94
N ALA A 106 -13.09 4.48 -4.82
CA ALA A 106 -14.37 5.10 -5.10
C ALA A 106 -14.71 6.24 -4.12
N ILE A 107 -14.31 6.08 -2.84
CA ILE A 107 -14.59 7.07 -1.79
C ILE A 107 -13.40 7.98 -1.46
N LYS A 108 -12.25 7.82 -2.14
CA LYS A 108 -10.98 8.50 -1.78
C LYS A 108 -11.04 10.02 -1.74
N ARG A 109 -12.02 10.63 -2.42
CA ARG A 109 -12.26 12.09 -2.36
C ARG A 109 -12.78 12.57 -1.00
N THR A 110 -13.21 11.64 -0.15
CA THR A 110 -13.74 11.92 1.20
C THR A 110 -12.70 11.72 2.30
N PHE A 111 -11.46 11.35 1.95
CA PHE A 111 -10.37 11.24 2.91
C PHE A 111 -9.87 12.62 3.27
N GLU A 112 -9.42 12.75 4.52
CA GLU A 112 -8.79 13.95 5.05
C GLU A 112 -7.31 13.71 5.31
N TRP A 113 -6.56 14.79 5.52
CA TRP A 113 -5.16 14.68 5.89
C TRP A 113 -5.04 14.08 7.28
N LEU A 114 -4.24 13.02 7.39
CA LEU A 114 -3.84 12.43 8.66
C LEU A 114 -2.39 12.81 8.88
N ASP A 115 -2.10 13.50 9.99
CA ASP A 115 -0.73 13.81 10.35
C ASP A 115 0.07 12.51 10.52
N PRO A 116 1.20 12.34 9.80
CA PRO A 116 2.02 11.15 9.92
C PRO A 116 2.49 10.92 11.36
N PRO A 117 2.68 9.65 11.78
CA PRO A 117 3.23 9.37 13.09
C PRO A 117 4.66 9.91 13.21
N ALA A 118 5.05 10.28 14.45
CA ALA A 118 6.40 10.78 14.73
C ALA A 118 7.51 9.77 14.40
N SER A 119 7.19 8.47 14.41
CA SER A 119 8.04 7.40 13.91
C SER A 119 7.27 6.58 12.87
N PRO A 120 7.86 6.28 11.70
CA PRO A 120 7.21 5.51 10.62
C PRO A 120 7.13 4.00 10.93
N GLY A 121 7.61 3.56 12.09
CA GLY A 121 7.72 2.15 12.49
C GLY A 121 9.18 1.69 12.58
N GLU A 122 9.41 0.55 13.25
CA GLU A 122 10.74 0.00 13.52
C GLU A 122 11.35 -0.74 12.32
N ILE A 123 10.48 -1.33 11.47
CA ILE A 123 10.89 -2.09 10.30
C ILE A 123 10.68 -1.23 9.06
N THR A 124 11.64 -1.26 8.15
CA THR A 124 11.67 -0.46 6.93
C THR A 124 11.93 -1.34 5.71
N VAL A 125 11.89 -0.72 4.52
CA VAL A 125 12.29 -1.40 3.28
C VAL A 125 13.72 -1.96 3.34
N ARG A 126 14.61 -1.35 4.13
CA ARG A 126 16.00 -1.81 4.28
C ARG A 126 16.06 -3.23 4.84
N ASP A 127 15.23 -3.53 5.83
CA ASP A 127 15.19 -4.84 6.47
C ASP A 127 14.76 -5.93 5.49
N VAL A 128 13.76 -5.64 4.65
CA VAL A 128 13.30 -6.54 3.57
C VAL A 128 14.38 -6.69 2.50
N TRP A 129 14.99 -5.58 2.08
CA TRP A 129 16.04 -5.56 1.05
C TRP A 129 17.26 -6.41 1.43
N GLN A 130 17.61 -6.48 2.72
CA GLN A 130 18.73 -7.28 3.22
C GLN A 130 18.45 -8.79 3.31
N THR A 131 17.20 -9.23 3.13
CA THR A 131 16.84 -10.66 3.21
C THR A 131 17.44 -11.45 2.05
N ARG A 132 17.90 -12.68 2.33
CA ARG A 132 18.56 -13.52 1.31
C ARG A 132 17.66 -14.64 0.79
N THR A 133 16.83 -15.25 1.64
CA THR A 133 15.93 -16.35 1.25
C THR A 133 14.51 -15.87 0.98
N LEU A 134 13.75 -16.61 0.16
CA LEU A 134 12.35 -16.28 -0.13
C LEU A 134 11.48 -16.31 1.13
N ALA A 135 11.69 -17.29 2.01
CA ALA A 135 10.97 -17.39 3.28
C ALA A 135 11.25 -16.17 4.19
N ALA A 136 12.52 -15.80 4.36
CA ALA A 136 12.88 -14.64 5.18
C ALA A 136 12.34 -13.33 4.59
N HIS A 137 12.34 -13.21 3.26
CA HIS A 137 11.74 -12.06 2.58
C HIS A 137 10.24 -11.96 2.88
N ALA A 138 9.49 -13.04 2.65
CA ALA A 138 8.06 -13.06 2.88
C ALA A 138 7.69 -12.75 4.34
N ASP A 139 8.43 -13.31 5.29
CA ASP A 139 8.23 -13.04 6.72
C ASP A 139 8.58 -11.60 7.09
N MET A 140 9.66 -11.04 6.54
CA MET A 140 10.04 -9.65 6.79
C MET A 140 9.02 -8.66 6.21
N VAL A 141 8.46 -8.92 5.03
CA VAL A 141 7.40 -8.08 4.45
C VAL A 141 6.15 -8.07 5.35
N ARG A 142 5.75 -9.22 5.91
CA ARG A 142 4.62 -9.27 6.85
C ARG A 142 4.89 -8.45 8.11
N ARG A 143 6.08 -8.57 8.69
CA ARG A 143 6.51 -7.80 9.86
C ARG A 143 6.59 -6.31 9.54
N TRP A 144 7.08 -5.95 8.36
CA TRP A 144 7.15 -4.57 7.88
C TRP A 144 5.76 -3.95 7.78
N ALA A 145 4.80 -4.65 7.16
CA ALA A 145 3.42 -4.20 7.08
C ALA A 145 2.76 -4.03 8.47
N GLN A 146 3.01 -4.95 9.40
CA GLN A 146 2.54 -4.84 10.78
C GLN A 146 3.14 -3.62 11.49
N SER A 147 4.45 -3.42 11.37
CA SER A 147 5.17 -2.28 11.95
C SER A 147 4.65 -0.96 11.40
N ALA A 148 4.49 -0.87 10.08
CA ALA A 148 3.96 0.31 9.41
C ALA A 148 2.51 0.58 9.85
N TRP A 149 1.65 -0.44 9.93
CA TRP A 149 0.28 -0.26 10.44
C TRP A 149 0.25 0.20 11.90
N ALA A 150 1.04 -0.42 12.78
CA ALA A 150 1.10 -0.08 14.20
C ALA A 150 1.55 1.37 14.44
N ALA A 151 2.49 1.88 13.63
CA ALA A 151 2.93 3.27 13.69
C ALA A 151 1.76 4.26 13.54
N TRP A 152 0.76 3.92 12.72
CA TRP A 152 -0.42 4.75 12.47
C TRP A 152 -1.56 4.56 13.51
N SER A 153 -1.28 3.95 14.67
CA SER A 153 -2.28 3.61 15.71
C SER A 153 -3.22 4.75 16.13
N ILE A 154 -2.71 5.98 16.23
CA ILE A 154 -3.52 7.16 16.57
C ILE A 154 -4.67 7.41 15.58
N HIS A 155 -4.54 6.94 14.33
CA HIS A 155 -5.50 7.12 13.25
C HIS A 155 -6.30 5.87 12.92
N HIS A 156 -6.10 4.75 13.63
CA HIS A 156 -6.75 3.47 13.32
C HIS A 156 -8.28 3.58 13.30
N GLN A 157 -8.89 4.33 14.22
CA GLN A 157 -10.34 4.52 14.24
C GLN A 157 -10.84 5.20 12.96
N THR A 158 -10.15 6.24 12.49
CA THR A 158 -10.48 6.94 11.24
C THR A 158 -10.35 6.02 10.04
N VAL A 159 -9.26 5.26 9.95
CA VAL A 159 -9.02 4.31 8.84
C VAL A 159 -10.07 3.20 8.83
N ARG A 160 -10.44 2.65 9.99
CA ARG A 160 -11.53 1.65 10.11
C ARG A 160 -12.86 2.22 9.64
N ALA A 161 -13.19 3.46 10.02
CA ALA A 161 -14.40 4.12 9.54
C ALA A 161 -14.40 4.32 8.02
N TRP A 162 -13.26 4.64 7.41
CA TRP A 162 -13.13 4.69 5.95
C TRP A 162 -13.29 3.31 5.31
N ALA A 163 -12.70 2.26 5.88
CA ALA A 163 -12.84 0.89 5.39
C ALA A 163 -14.32 0.45 5.39
N MET A 164 -15.04 0.71 6.48
CA MET A 164 -16.49 0.44 6.58
C MET A 164 -17.30 1.21 5.53
N ARG A 165 -17.00 2.49 5.32
CA ARG A 165 -17.69 3.32 4.31
C ARG A 165 -17.39 2.84 2.89
N ALA A 166 -16.16 2.40 2.62
CA ALA A 166 -15.78 1.85 1.32
C ALA A 166 -16.55 0.55 1.01
N ASP A 167 -16.74 -0.29 2.02
CA ASP A 167 -17.53 -1.52 1.90
C ASP A 167 -19.02 -1.23 1.68
N ALA A 168 -19.59 -0.31 2.48
CA ALA A 168 -20.99 0.11 2.33
C ALA A 168 -21.30 0.77 0.98
N HIS A 169 -20.36 1.54 0.42
CA HIS A 169 -20.50 2.14 -0.91
C HIS A 169 -20.47 1.09 -2.03
N ALA A 170 -19.77 -0.03 -1.82
CA ALA A 170 -19.67 -1.12 -2.79
C ALA A 170 -20.83 -2.12 -2.69
N ALA A 171 -21.60 -2.10 -1.60
CA ALA A 171 -22.77 -2.94 -1.45
C ALA A 171 -23.85 -2.56 -2.49
N PRO A 172 -24.48 -3.55 -3.15
CA PRO A 172 -25.59 -3.27 -4.05
C PRO A 172 -26.70 -2.53 -3.30
N GLN A 173 -27.17 -1.43 -3.88
CA GLN A 173 -28.24 -0.65 -3.26
C GLN A 173 -29.53 -1.50 -3.26
N PRO A 174 -30.29 -1.56 -2.16
CA PRO A 174 -31.56 -2.27 -2.14
C PRO A 174 -32.51 -1.65 -3.17
N GLY A 175 -32.73 -2.34 -4.29
CA GLY A 175 -33.62 -1.92 -5.38
C GLY A 175 -33.04 -1.97 -6.80
N GLU A 176 -31.72 -2.16 -6.98
CA GLU A 176 -31.14 -2.35 -8.33
C GLU A 176 -31.26 -3.82 -8.77
N ASP A 177 -32.36 -4.12 -9.45
CA ASP A 177 -32.62 -5.42 -10.05
C ASP A 177 -31.63 -5.72 -11.19
N ARG A 178 -30.78 -6.75 -11.02
CA ARG A 178 -29.80 -7.20 -12.02
C ARG A 178 -30.42 -8.12 -13.09
N THR A 179 -31.67 -7.90 -13.49
CA THR A 179 -32.39 -8.75 -14.46
C THR A 179 -32.77 -8.05 -15.78
N ALA A 180 -31.99 -7.06 -16.24
CA ALA A 180 -32.23 -6.40 -17.54
C ALA A 180 -31.16 -6.68 -18.62
N ALA A 181 -30.39 -7.76 -18.51
CA ALA A 181 -29.35 -8.12 -19.50
C ALA A 181 -29.44 -9.57 -19.98
N ALA A 182 -30.64 -10.04 -20.35
CA ALA A 182 -30.80 -11.23 -21.18
C ALA A 182 -32.14 -11.14 -21.93
N GLY A 183 -32.10 -10.80 -23.23
CA GLY A 183 -33.29 -10.93 -24.08
C GLY A 183 -33.48 -9.84 -25.12
N ARG A 184 -32.58 -9.72 -26.09
CA ARG A 184 -32.95 -9.31 -27.46
C ARG A 184 -32.31 -10.26 -28.45
N GLY A 185 -32.93 -11.45 -28.56
CA GLY A 185 -32.70 -12.32 -29.70
C GLY A 185 -33.30 -11.67 -30.95
N LEU A 186 -32.46 -11.49 -31.95
CA LEU A 186 -32.84 -11.09 -33.30
C LEU A 186 -33.72 -12.20 -33.91
N GLY A 187 -34.97 -11.86 -34.27
CA GLY A 187 -35.81 -12.71 -35.11
C GLY A 187 -35.38 -12.56 -36.58
N PRO A 188 -35.51 -13.62 -37.42
CA PRO A 188 -35.11 -13.57 -38.81
C PRO A 188 -36.21 -12.91 -39.65
N THR A 189 -35.83 -11.99 -40.53
CA THR A 189 -36.68 -11.58 -41.66
C THR A 189 -36.29 -12.36 -42.90
N ALA A 190 -37.33 -12.81 -43.61
CA ALA A 190 -37.35 -13.63 -44.81
C ALA A 190 -36.57 -13.05 -46.00
#